data_AF-A0A930ANJ6-F1
#
_entry.id   AF-A0A930ANJ6-F1
#
_cell.length_a   1.000
_cell.length_b   1.000
_cell.length_c   1.000
_cell.angle_alpha   90.00
_cell.angle_beta   90.00
_cell.angle_gamma   90.00
#
_symmetry.space_group_name_H-M   'P 1'
#
loop_
_entity.id
_entity.type
_entity.pdbx_description
1 polymer ?
#
loop_
_entity_poly.entity_id
_entity_poly.type
_entity_poly.pdbx_seq_one_letter_code
_entity_poly.pdbx_strand_id
1 'polypeptide(L)'
;MKKLLTSVLSLAMIATMAGCGGDTAKNSTATETGSGKATAEVAVVTDVGQLMDKGFNQGTYEGAVKYAEDHKLTHNYYQPANGADATDNDRIDAMKQAIENGAKIIVAPGFLQAKAMETVAKENPDVKFAFVDGWALGLPNVTAIVYKEQEAGYFAGYAAVMEGYTKLGYTGGGGGANPACNRFGYGFVQGASAAAKEKGITVEIKYSYKYGSTFSASTELQTQIAGWYASGTEVVFACGGSMFQSVLSAASEYENAKIIGVDVDQSAESSKVITSAMKGLSASVERILGQFYDNKWDSELADKAQNLGAAEGATGLPEDTWSMKNFTVEQYKALFKKVADGEIVPDSKTPDDANNADWLKGIPNVTIDFEA
;
A
#
# COMPACT_ATOMS: atom_id res chain seq x y z
N MET A 1 35.98 65.31 -1.42
CA MET A 1 35.63 66.47 -2.28
C MET A 1 35.17 65.95 -3.64
N LYS A 2 33.98 66.39 -4.07
CA LYS A 2 33.51 66.66 -5.46
C LYS A 2 34.00 65.70 -6.57
N LYS A 3 33.14 64.80 -7.09
CA LYS A 3 32.24 64.98 -8.27
C LYS A 3 32.93 65.61 -9.49
N LEU A 4 32.88 64.93 -10.66
CA LEU A 4 32.35 65.38 -11.97
C LEU A 4 32.87 64.43 -13.10
N LEU A 5 31.99 63.68 -13.78
CA LEU A 5 31.45 63.89 -15.16
C LEU A 5 32.52 63.72 -16.28
N THR A 6 32.33 63.04 -17.42
CA THR A 6 31.19 63.11 -18.35
C THR A 6 31.27 62.00 -19.44
N SER A 7 30.15 61.30 -19.67
CA SER A 7 29.47 60.89 -20.94
C SER A 7 30.22 60.51 -22.24
N VAL A 8 29.79 59.40 -22.90
CA VAL A 8 29.28 59.27 -24.31
C VAL A 8 28.50 57.93 -24.41
N LEU A 9 27.15 57.95 -24.48
CA LEU A 9 26.27 57.62 -25.64
C LEU A 9 26.37 56.13 -26.12
N SER A 10 25.48 55.24 -25.65
CA SER A 10 24.15 54.87 -26.20
C SER A 10 24.18 53.74 -27.24
N LEU A 11 23.61 52.58 -26.89
CA LEU A 11 22.72 51.82 -27.80
C LEU A 11 21.75 50.96 -26.98
N ALA A 12 20.51 50.96 -27.44
CA ALA A 12 19.29 50.60 -26.75
C ALA A 12 19.07 49.09 -26.58
N MET A 13 18.46 48.68 -25.46
CA MET A 13 17.49 47.59 -25.44
C MET A 13 16.26 48.02 -24.63
N ILE A 14 15.13 48.02 -25.34
CA ILE A 14 13.80 48.37 -24.85
C ILE A 14 13.30 47.25 -23.94
N ALA A 15 12.85 47.64 -22.76
CA ALA A 15 12.05 46.82 -21.87
C ALA A 15 10.62 46.68 -22.39
N THR A 16 10.04 45.49 -22.27
CA THR A 16 8.59 45.34 -22.09
C THR A 16 8.34 44.51 -20.83
N MET A 17 7.63 45.13 -19.89
CA MET A 17 7.03 44.53 -18.71
C MET A 17 5.72 43.82 -19.08
N ALA A 18 5.46 42.68 -18.42
CA ALA A 18 4.15 42.17 -17.94
C ALA A 18 4.29 40.64 -17.80
N GLY A 19 3.91 39.94 -16.74
CA GLY A 19 3.20 40.27 -15.51
C GLY A 19 3.23 39.05 -14.58
N CYS A 20 2.86 39.26 -13.32
CA CYS A 20 2.83 38.26 -12.24
C CYS A 20 1.89 37.06 -12.49
N GLY A 21 2.28 35.91 -11.93
CA GLY A 21 1.41 34.80 -11.57
C GLY A 21 2.25 33.62 -11.05
N GLY A 22 2.24 33.38 -9.73
CA GLY A 22 2.86 32.21 -9.08
C GLY A 22 2.18 30.90 -9.47
N ASP A 23 2.51 29.73 -8.96
CA ASP A 23 3.49 29.30 -7.97
C ASP A 23 3.63 27.77 -8.19
N THR A 24 4.75 27.19 -7.75
CA THR A 24 4.92 25.76 -7.40
C THR A 24 4.50 24.64 -8.39
N ALA A 25 5.49 24.06 -9.08
CA ALA A 25 5.63 22.60 -9.28
C ALA A 25 7.00 22.29 -9.93
N LYS A 26 8.02 22.07 -9.11
CA LYS A 26 9.27 21.42 -9.53
C LYS A 26 9.71 20.48 -8.42
N ASN A 27 9.30 19.22 -8.52
CA ASN A 27 10.24 18.11 -8.34
C ASN A 27 9.65 16.80 -8.89
N SER A 28 10.16 16.38 -10.05
CA SER A 28 10.19 14.99 -10.51
C SER A 28 11.17 14.95 -11.67
N THR A 29 12.43 14.61 -11.37
CA THR A 29 13.37 14.15 -12.39
C THR A 29 12.95 12.76 -12.82
N ALA A 30 12.00 12.70 -13.75
CA ALA A 30 11.97 11.60 -14.71
C ALA A 30 13.22 11.76 -15.58
N THR A 31 14.03 10.72 -15.65
CA THR A 31 15.14 10.65 -16.60
C THR A 31 14.54 10.56 -18.01
N GLU A 32 14.33 11.71 -18.65
CA GLU A 32 14.07 11.76 -20.08
C GLU A 32 15.31 11.27 -20.82
N THR A 33 15.21 10.08 -21.42
CA THR A 33 16.05 9.68 -22.53
C THR A 33 15.17 9.28 -23.70
N GLY A 34 15.14 10.12 -24.74
CA GLY A 34 14.65 9.76 -26.07
C GLY A 34 13.41 10.52 -26.53
N SER A 35 13.60 11.52 -27.38
CA SER A 35 12.56 12.20 -28.15
C SER A 35 12.00 11.31 -29.28
N GLY A 36 11.23 10.31 -28.89
CA GLY A 36 10.22 9.62 -29.68
C GLY A 36 9.04 9.34 -28.74
N LYS A 37 7.79 9.29 -29.23
CA LYS A 37 6.68 8.76 -28.41
C LYS A 37 7.03 7.31 -28.05
N ALA A 38 7.68 7.10 -26.92
CA ALA A 38 8.04 5.77 -26.44
C ALA A 38 6.74 5.09 -26.05
N THR A 39 6.30 4.15 -26.87
CA THR A 39 5.15 3.30 -26.55
C THR A 39 5.50 2.45 -25.35
N ALA A 40 4.73 2.52 -24.26
CA ALA A 40 4.97 1.75 -23.05
C ALA A 40 4.14 0.47 -23.07
N GLU A 41 4.75 -0.70 -23.16
CA GLU A 41 4.01 -1.98 -23.25
C GLU A 41 3.39 -2.39 -21.91
N VAL A 42 4.08 -2.10 -20.80
CA VAL A 42 3.58 -2.30 -19.43
C VAL A 42 3.24 -0.95 -18.82
N ALA A 43 1.98 -0.75 -18.43
CA ALA A 43 1.57 0.46 -17.73
C ALA A 43 1.15 0.14 -16.30
N VAL A 44 1.50 1.01 -15.35
CA VAL A 44 0.95 0.99 -14.00
C VAL A 44 0.00 2.16 -13.84
N VAL A 45 -1.24 1.90 -13.40
CA VAL A 45 -2.27 2.94 -13.21
C VAL A 45 -2.80 2.85 -11.77
N THR A 46 -2.53 3.85 -10.92
CA THR A 46 -3.06 3.88 -9.54
C THR A 46 -4.53 4.30 -9.49
N ASP A 47 -5.20 4.12 -8.36
CA ASP A 47 -6.63 4.40 -8.21
C ASP A 47 -6.94 5.79 -7.63
N VAL A 48 -6.30 6.14 -6.51
CA VAL A 48 -6.33 7.42 -5.78
C VAL A 48 -4.96 7.69 -5.14
N GLY A 49 -4.17 6.64 -4.89
CA GLY A 49 -2.89 6.72 -4.20
C GLY A 49 -1.78 7.40 -5.00
N GLN A 50 -0.85 8.00 -4.27
CA GLN A 50 0.40 8.49 -4.83
C GLN A 50 1.35 7.33 -5.08
N LEU A 51 2.14 7.39 -6.14
CA LEU A 51 3.10 6.33 -6.47
C LEU A 51 4.09 6.04 -5.33
N MET A 52 4.60 7.09 -4.69
CA MET A 52 5.64 7.00 -3.66
C MET A 52 5.04 6.97 -2.26
N ASP A 53 4.04 6.10 -2.06
CA ASP A 53 3.33 5.92 -0.78
C ASP A 53 4.09 5.10 0.26
N LYS A 54 5.31 4.65 -0.06
CA LYS A 54 6.15 3.78 0.79
C LYS A 54 5.50 2.44 1.11
N GLY A 55 4.54 1.99 0.28
CA GLY A 55 3.74 0.81 0.54
C GLY A 55 3.14 0.24 -0.73
N PHE A 56 1.82 0.15 -0.77
CA PHE A 56 1.04 -0.57 -1.77
C PHE A 56 1.30 -0.16 -3.23
N ASN A 57 1.21 1.14 -3.53
CA ASN A 57 1.36 1.62 -4.90
C ASN A 57 2.83 1.53 -5.33
N GLN A 58 3.76 1.90 -4.45
CA GLN A 58 5.19 1.85 -4.73
C GLN A 58 5.65 0.41 -4.99
N GLY A 59 5.30 -0.53 -4.10
CA GLY A 59 5.69 -1.94 -4.25
C GLY A 59 5.11 -2.61 -5.49
N THR A 60 3.88 -2.23 -5.88
CA THR A 60 3.28 -2.70 -7.15
C THR A 60 4.05 -2.16 -8.35
N TYR A 61 4.37 -0.86 -8.35
CA TYR A 61 5.13 -0.22 -9.42
C TYR A 61 6.55 -0.77 -9.55
N GLU A 62 7.26 -0.93 -8.43
CA GLU A 62 8.61 -1.47 -8.41
C GLU A 62 8.66 -2.89 -8.97
N GLY A 63 7.67 -3.74 -8.68
CA GLY A 63 7.55 -5.06 -9.31
C GLY A 63 7.36 -5.01 -10.82
N ALA A 64 6.49 -4.12 -11.29
CA ALA A 64 6.24 -3.95 -12.73
C ALA A 64 7.49 -3.43 -13.47
N VAL A 65 8.17 -2.43 -12.89
CA VAL A 65 9.41 -1.85 -13.42
C VAL A 65 10.50 -2.89 -13.43
N LYS A 66 10.70 -3.61 -12.33
CA LYS A 66 11.68 -4.68 -12.22
C LYS A 66 11.50 -5.72 -13.33
N TYR A 67 10.27 -6.23 -13.50
CA TYR A 67 9.99 -7.19 -14.56
C TYR A 67 10.29 -6.61 -15.95
N ALA A 68 9.83 -5.38 -16.20
CA ALA A 68 10.00 -4.71 -17.48
C ALA A 68 11.49 -4.50 -17.83
N GLU A 69 12.30 -4.02 -16.89
CA GLU A 69 13.73 -3.82 -17.06
C GLU A 69 14.48 -5.13 -17.30
N ASP A 70 14.20 -6.16 -16.49
CA ASP A 70 14.81 -7.49 -16.63
C ASP A 70 14.53 -8.12 -18.02
N HIS A 71 13.39 -7.78 -18.64
CA HIS A 71 12.95 -8.29 -19.94
C HIS A 71 13.06 -7.28 -21.09
N LYS A 72 13.67 -6.10 -20.85
CA LYS A 72 13.85 -5.03 -21.85
C LYS A 72 12.54 -4.52 -22.48
N LEU A 73 11.48 -4.50 -21.67
CA LEU A 73 10.17 -3.95 -22.03
C LEU A 73 10.10 -2.48 -21.64
N THR A 74 9.37 -1.69 -22.42
CA THR A 74 9.05 -0.31 -22.06
C THR A 74 7.94 -0.28 -21.02
N HIS A 75 8.07 0.61 -20.04
CA HIS A 75 7.09 0.78 -18.99
C HIS A 75 6.79 2.27 -18.75
N ASN A 76 5.60 2.54 -18.21
CA ASN A 76 5.24 3.89 -17.78
C ASN A 76 4.21 3.84 -16.63
N TYR A 77 4.10 4.96 -15.92
CA TYR A 77 3.17 5.16 -14.83
C TYR A 77 2.14 6.25 -15.17
N TYR A 78 0.90 6.04 -14.73
CA TYR A 78 -0.19 6.98 -14.87
C TYR A 78 -0.92 7.14 -13.56
N GLN A 79 -1.14 8.39 -13.15
CA GLN A 79 -1.95 8.73 -12.00
C GLN A 79 -3.27 9.35 -12.48
N PRO A 80 -4.43 8.90 -11.97
CA PRO A 80 -5.69 9.60 -12.17
C PRO A 80 -5.60 11.06 -11.69
N ALA A 81 -6.34 11.95 -12.35
CA ALA A 81 -6.48 13.33 -11.89
C ALA A 81 -7.19 13.39 -10.52
N ASN A 82 -7.14 14.56 -9.87
CA ASN A 82 -7.81 14.86 -8.59
C ASN A 82 -7.30 14.09 -7.36
N GLY A 83 -6.25 13.27 -7.49
CA GLY A 83 -5.56 12.66 -6.34
C GLY A 83 -6.51 11.83 -5.46
N ALA A 84 -6.61 12.17 -4.18
CA ALA A 84 -7.49 11.48 -3.24
C ALA A 84 -8.99 11.57 -3.60
N ASP A 85 -9.38 12.58 -4.40
CA ASP A 85 -10.75 12.80 -4.85
C ASP A 85 -11.00 12.23 -6.26
N ALA A 86 -10.11 11.36 -6.78
CA ALA A 86 -10.26 10.79 -8.11
C ALA A 86 -11.59 10.02 -8.24
N THR A 87 -12.28 10.30 -9.35
CA THR A 87 -13.54 9.67 -9.73
C THR A 87 -13.30 8.47 -10.64
N ASP A 88 -14.35 7.70 -10.94
CA ASP A 88 -14.27 6.64 -11.96
C ASP A 88 -13.83 7.19 -13.33
N ASN A 89 -14.25 8.42 -13.68
CA ASN A 89 -13.88 9.03 -14.95
C ASN A 89 -12.38 9.37 -14.99
N ASP A 90 -11.81 9.86 -13.89
CA ASP A 90 -10.37 10.15 -13.82
C ASP A 90 -9.54 8.86 -14.01
N ARG A 91 -10.00 7.73 -13.47
CA ARG A 91 -9.38 6.41 -13.67
C ARG A 91 -9.53 5.89 -15.09
N ILE A 92 -10.72 6.07 -15.68
CA ILE A 92 -10.98 5.73 -17.09
C ILE A 92 -10.03 6.51 -18.00
N ASP A 93 -9.88 7.81 -17.80
CA ASP A 93 -9.02 8.67 -18.62
C ASP A 93 -7.55 8.28 -18.49
N ALA A 94 -7.06 7.97 -17.28
CA ALA A 94 -5.71 7.49 -17.06
C ALA A 94 -5.44 6.14 -17.77
N MET A 95 -6.38 5.18 -17.68
CA MET A 95 -6.25 3.89 -18.39
C MET A 95 -6.30 4.07 -19.91
N LYS A 96 -7.20 4.92 -20.43
CA LYS A 96 -7.27 5.23 -21.87
C LYS A 96 -5.99 5.89 -22.36
N GLN A 97 -5.43 6.82 -21.60
CA GLN A 97 -4.15 7.44 -21.92
C GLN A 97 -3.00 6.41 -21.95
N ALA A 98 -2.98 5.42 -21.06
CA ALA A 98 -2.01 4.33 -21.11
C ALA A 98 -2.14 3.51 -22.41
N ILE A 99 -3.37 3.18 -22.81
CA ILE A 99 -3.66 2.43 -24.04
C ILE A 99 -3.28 3.22 -25.29
N GLU A 100 -3.64 4.50 -25.36
CA GLU A 100 -3.26 5.40 -26.46
C GLU A 100 -1.74 5.52 -26.61
N ASN A 101 -1.01 5.37 -25.50
CA ASN A 101 0.46 5.35 -25.45
C ASN A 101 1.04 3.93 -25.60
N GLY A 102 0.24 2.93 -26.00
CA GLY A 102 0.73 1.61 -26.43
C GLY A 102 0.75 0.52 -25.36
N ALA A 103 0.07 0.71 -24.22
CA ALA A 103 -0.04 -0.33 -23.20
C ALA A 103 -0.70 -1.61 -23.76
N LYS A 104 0.02 -2.74 -23.62
CA LYS A 104 -0.51 -4.09 -23.89
C LYS A 104 -1.09 -4.71 -22.63
N ILE A 105 -0.51 -4.37 -21.48
CA ILE A 105 -1.02 -4.75 -20.17
C ILE A 105 -0.99 -3.56 -19.21
N ILE A 106 -2.09 -3.38 -18.47
CA ILE A 106 -2.21 -2.40 -17.40
C ILE A 106 -2.23 -3.14 -16.06
N VAL A 107 -1.27 -2.84 -15.19
CA VAL A 107 -1.25 -3.25 -13.78
C VAL A 107 -1.91 -2.15 -12.97
N ALA A 108 -3.03 -2.47 -12.34
CA ALA A 108 -3.88 -1.49 -11.66
C ALA A 108 -4.05 -1.88 -10.18
N PRO A 109 -3.26 -1.31 -9.27
CA PRO A 109 -3.47 -1.46 -7.83
C PRO A 109 -4.70 -0.69 -7.35
N GLY A 110 -5.50 -1.35 -6.51
CA GLY A 110 -6.51 -0.71 -5.65
C GLY A 110 -7.94 -1.00 -6.07
N PHE A 111 -8.76 -1.42 -5.10
CA PHE A 111 -10.13 -1.90 -5.33
C PHE A 111 -11.06 -0.86 -5.99
N LEU A 112 -10.75 0.43 -5.88
CA LEU A 112 -11.52 1.53 -6.48
C LEU A 112 -11.43 1.55 -8.02
N GLN A 113 -10.55 0.74 -8.62
CA GLN A 113 -10.45 0.57 -10.07
C GLN A 113 -11.64 -0.15 -10.69
N ALA A 114 -12.38 -0.96 -9.94
CA ALA A 114 -13.28 -1.97 -10.50
C ALA A 114 -14.23 -1.44 -11.59
N LYS A 115 -15.00 -0.39 -11.29
CA LYS A 115 -16.00 0.16 -12.22
C LYS A 115 -15.38 0.84 -13.44
N ALA A 116 -14.28 1.56 -13.24
CA ALA A 116 -13.52 2.18 -14.31
C ALA A 116 -12.89 1.12 -15.24
N MET A 117 -12.27 0.09 -14.64
CA MET A 117 -11.63 -1.01 -15.35
C MET A 117 -12.64 -1.82 -16.14
N GLU A 118 -13.81 -2.13 -15.59
CA GLU A 118 -14.88 -2.81 -16.33
C GLU A 118 -15.23 -2.06 -17.62
N THR A 119 -15.29 -0.73 -17.56
CA THR A 119 -15.62 0.12 -18.71
C THR A 119 -14.51 0.03 -19.76
N VAL A 120 -13.27 0.30 -19.36
CA VAL A 120 -12.14 0.34 -20.29
C VAL A 120 -11.81 -1.04 -20.87
N ALA A 121 -11.89 -2.10 -20.07
CA ALA A 121 -11.61 -3.46 -20.51
C ALA A 121 -12.63 -3.95 -21.55
N LYS A 122 -13.91 -3.58 -21.43
CA LYS A 122 -14.95 -3.89 -22.45
C LYS A 122 -14.69 -3.15 -23.77
N GLU A 123 -14.20 -1.92 -23.69
CA GLU A 123 -13.88 -1.09 -24.87
C GLU A 123 -12.58 -1.53 -25.57
N ASN A 124 -11.68 -2.23 -24.87
CA ASN A 124 -10.33 -2.58 -25.33
C ASN A 124 -10.00 -4.07 -25.11
N PRO A 125 -10.64 -4.99 -25.87
CA PRO A 125 -10.51 -6.43 -25.64
C PRO A 125 -9.10 -7.00 -25.84
N ASP A 126 -8.27 -6.31 -26.63
CA ASP A 126 -6.89 -6.71 -26.92
C ASP A 126 -5.89 -6.32 -25.81
N VAL A 127 -6.27 -5.37 -24.95
CA VAL A 127 -5.44 -4.94 -23.81
C VAL A 127 -5.78 -5.79 -22.60
N LYS A 128 -4.75 -6.21 -21.86
CA LYS A 128 -4.90 -7.01 -20.64
C LYS A 128 -4.84 -6.16 -19.38
N PHE A 129 -5.54 -6.57 -18.33
CA PHE A 129 -5.63 -5.82 -17.08
C PHE A 129 -5.34 -6.75 -15.89
N ALA A 130 -4.33 -6.39 -15.09
CA ALA A 130 -4.01 -7.04 -13.83
C ALA A 130 -4.54 -6.19 -12.68
N PHE A 131 -5.62 -6.65 -12.06
CA PHE A 131 -6.33 -5.95 -10.99
C PHE A 131 -5.82 -6.40 -9.61
N VAL A 132 -4.93 -5.61 -9.01
CA VAL A 132 -4.34 -5.92 -7.69
C VAL A 132 -5.23 -5.39 -6.57
N ASP A 133 -5.52 -6.23 -5.58
CA ASP A 133 -6.56 -6.04 -4.54
C ASP A 133 -7.98 -5.93 -5.12
N GLY A 134 -8.21 -6.61 -6.23
CA GLY A 134 -9.49 -6.63 -6.93
C GLY A 134 -10.30 -7.91 -6.74
N TRP A 135 -11.07 -8.26 -7.77
CA TRP A 135 -11.78 -9.53 -7.88
C TRP A 135 -11.99 -9.87 -9.36
N ALA A 136 -12.38 -11.10 -9.66
CA ALA A 136 -12.74 -11.48 -11.02
C ALA A 136 -13.95 -10.67 -11.49
N LEU A 137 -13.81 -9.94 -12.59
CA LEU A 137 -14.84 -9.02 -13.12
C LEU A 137 -15.79 -9.67 -14.13
N GLY A 138 -15.65 -10.96 -14.44
CA GLY A 138 -16.41 -11.60 -15.51
C GLY A 138 -15.90 -11.23 -16.91
N LEU A 139 -14.65 -10.78 -17.03
CA LEU A 139 -14.07 -10.23 -18.27
C LEU A 139 -12.83 -11.02 -18.70
N PRO A 140 -12.77 -11.53 -19.94
CA PRO A 140 -11.71 -12.42 -20.38
C PRO A 140 -10.34 -11.75 -20.50
N ASN A 141 -10.29 -10.42 -20.52
CA ASN A 141 -9.05 -9.64 -20.55
C ASN A 141 -8.70 -9.01 -19.20
N VAL A 142 -9.37 -9.43 -18.11
CA VAL A 142 -9.02 -9.05 -16.73
C VAL A 142 -8.59 -10.29 -15.95
N THR A 143 -7.55 -10.15 -15.14
CA THR A 143 -7.18 -11.06 -14.06
C THR A 143 -7.09 -10.28 -12.76
N ALA A 144 -7.39 -10.90 -11.63
CA ALA A 144 -7.25 -10.28 -10.32
C ALA A 144 -6.19 -10.97 -9.47
N ILE A 145 -5.52 -10.20 -8.63
CA ILE A 145 -4.72 -10.69 -7.50
C ILE A 145 -5.39 -10.20 -6.24
N VAL A 146 -5.68 -11.14 -5.34
CA VAL A 146 -6.05 -10.88 -3.96
C VAL A 146 -5.10 -11.61 -3.05
N TYR A 147 -4.99 -11.13 -1.82
CA TYR A 147 -4.09 -11.71 -0.84
C TYR A 147 -4.88 -12.26 0.33
N LYS A 148 -4.23 -13.15 1.08
CA LYS A 148 -4.72 -13.61 2.38
C LYS A 148 -4.18 -12.70 3.48
N GLU A 149 -4.56 -11.41 3.46
CA GLU A 149 -3.97 -10.39 4.35
C GLU A 149 -4.12 -10.72 5.85
N GLN A 150 -5.14 -11.49 6.21
CA GLN A 150 -5.33 -12.00 7.56
C GLN A 150 -4.15 -12.86 8.05
N GLU A 151 -3.40 -13.51 7.16
CA GLU A 151 -2.21 -14.28 7.52
C GLU A 151 -1.06 -13.35 7.94
N ALA A 152 -0.76 -12.33 7.13
CA ALA A 152 0.26 -11.33 7.46
C ALA A 152 -0.10 -10.54 8.73
N GLY A 153 -1.37 -10.15 8.87
CA GLY A 153 -1.88 -9.55 10.10
C GLY A 153 -1.69 -10.48 11.30
N TYR A 154 -2.05 -11.76 11.17
CA TYR A 154 -1.89 -12.76 12.22
C TYR A 154 -0.44 -12.90 12.68
N PHE A 155 0.51 -12.97 11.74
CA PHE A 155 1.93 -13.01 12.11
C PHE A 155 2.35 -11.75 12.86
N ALA A 156 1.93 -10.57 12.41
CA ALA A 156 2.28 -9.30 13.04
C ALA A 156 1.76 -9.19 14.48
N GLY A 157 0.50 -9.56 14.71
CA GLY A 157 -0.10 -9.54 16.05
C GLY A 157 0.52 -10.56 16.99
N TYR A 158 0.75 -11.78 16.48
CA TYR A 158 1.43 -12.83 17.25
C TYR A 158 2.86 -12.41 17.61
N ALA A 159 3.62 -11.89 16.65
CA ALA A 159 4.99 -11.44 16.84
C ALA A 159 5.09 -10.31 17.86
N ALA A 160 4.20 -9.31 17.82
CA ALA A 160 4.19 -8.21 18.79
C ALA A 160 4.02 -8.71 20.24
N VAL A 161 3.08 -9.62 20.48
CA VAL A 161 2.84 -10.18 21.82
C VAL A 161 3.96 -11.13 22.25
N MET A 162 4.50 -11.91 21.32
CA MET A 162 5.65 -12.77 21.59
C MET A 162 6.90 -11.95 21.91
N GLU A 163 7.09 -10.80 21.26
CA GLU A 163 8.15 -9.85 21.56
C GLU A 163 8.01 -9.24 22.96
N GLY A 164 6.79 -9.19 23.52
CA GLY A 164 6.53 -8.80 24.90
C GLY A 164 5.60 -7.60 25.05
N TYR A 165 5.04 -7.10 23.96
CA TYR A 165 4.10 -5.98 23.98
C TYR A 165 2.70 -6.46 24.39
N THR A 166 2.01 -5.66 25.18
CA THR A 166 0.67 -5.97 25.69
C THR A 166 -0.35 -4.88 25.45
N LYS A 167 0.08 -3.70 25.00
CA LYS A 167 -0.78 -2.59 24.60
C LYS A 167 -0.53 -2.23 23.14
N LEU A 168 -1.41 -2.70 22.27
CA LEU A 168 -1.29 -2.60 20.83
C LEU A 168 -2.30 -1.59 20.27
N GLY A 169 -2.03 -1.10 19.06
CA GLY A 169 -2.93 -0.28 18.28
C GLY A 169 -3.01 -0.76 16.84
N TYR A 170 -4.18 -0.67 16.24
CA TYR A 170 -4.40 -0.87 14.81
C TYR A 170 -5.13 0.35 14.23
N THR A 171 -4.57 0.94 13.18
CA THR A 171 -5.24 1.97 12.38
C THR A 171 -5.34 1.52 10.92
N GLY A 172 -6.55 1.58 10.36
CA GLY A 172 -6.89 1.02 9.05
C GLY A 172 -7.40 2.06 8.05
N GLY A 173 -7.07 1.88 6.78
CA GLY A 173 -7.54 2.70 5.66
C GLY A 173 -8.92 2.32 5.12
N GLY A 174 -9.50 3.20 4.30
CA GLY A 174 -10.78 3.00 3.63
C GLY A 174 -12.01 3.21 4.52
N GLY A 175 -11.83 3.74 5.73
CA GLY A 175 -12.94 4.04 6.63
C GLY A 175 -13.77 2.80 7.01
N GLY A 176 -13.16 1.61 7.02
CA GLY A 176 -13.82 0.33 7.29
C GLY A 176 -14.41 -0.35 6.06
N ALA A 177 -14.40 0.28 4.88
CA ALA A 177 -14.92 -0.30 3.64
C ALA A 177 -13.86 -1.00 2.77
N ASN A 178 -12.57 -0.95 3.17
CA ASN A 178 -11.49 -1.64 2.45
C ASN A 178 -11.33 -3.09 2.96
N PRO A 179 -11.63 -4.11 2.13
CA PRO A 179 -11.54 -5.51 2.57
C PRO A 179 -10.13 -5.96 2.97
N ALA A 180 -9.09 -5.45 2.31
CA ALA A 180 -7.70 -5.81 2.62
C ALA A 180 -7.29 -5.26 3.99
N CYS A 181 -7.55 -3.97 4.27
CA CYS A 181 -7.30 -3.38 5.58
C CYS A 181 -8.07 -4.14 6.68
N ASN A 182 -9.35 -4.44 6.44
CA ASN A 182 -10.16 -5.19 7.39
C ASN A 182 -9.56 -6.57 7.70
N ARG A 183 -9.07 -7.30 6.68
CA ARG A 183 -8.44 -8.62 6.88
C ARG A 183 -7.11 -8.52 7.61
N PHE A 184 -6.26 -7.54 7.30
CA PHE A 184 -5.03 -7.28 8.07
C PHE A 184 -5.33 -7.04 9.55
N GLY A 185 -6.26 -6.14 9.86
CA GLY A 185 -6.62 -5.81 11.23
C GLY A 185 -7.27 -6.98 11.97
N TYR A 186 -8.11 -7.77 11.29
CA TYR A 186 -8.69 -8.97 11.89
C TYR A 186 -7.63 -10.01 12.22
N GLY A 187 -6.73 -10.27 11.27
CA GLY A 187 -5.60 -11.16 11.46
C GLY A 187 -4.75 -10.71 12.65
N PHE A 188 -4.44 -9.41 12.73
CA PHE A 188 -3.67 -8.82 13.83
C PHE A 188 -4.27 -9.12 15.21
N VAL A 189 -5.57 -8.91 15.36
CA VAL A 189 -6.26 -9.22 16.61
C VAL A 189 -6.25 -10.72 16.92
N GLN A 190 -6.46 -11.58 15.92
CA GLN A 190 -6.40 -13.04 16.08
C GLN A 190 -5.00 -13.54 16.48
N GLY A 191 -3.96 -12.99 15.87
CA GLY A 191 -2.57 -13.30 16.17
C GLY A 191 -2.19 -12.89 17.60
N ALA A 192 -2.56 -11.66 17.98
CA ALA A 192 -2.36 -11.16 19.34
C ALA A 192 -3.08 -12.03 20.38
N SER A 193 -4.34 -12.41 20.11
CA SER A 193 -5.12 -13.32 20.95
C SER A 193 -4.45 -14.69 21.12
N ALA A 194 -3.96 -15.28 20.03
CA ALA A 194 -3.29 -16.59 20.07
C ALA A 194 -2.02 -16.56 20.93
N ALA A 195 -1.15 -15.56 20.73
CA ALA A 195 0.06 -15.38 21.54
C ALA A 195 -0.26 -15.04 23.00
N ALA A 196 -1.29 -14.22 23.25
CA ALA A 196 -1.73 -13.87 24.60
C ALA A 196 -2.23 -15.10 25.37
N LYS A 197 -2.99 -15.97 24.70
CA LYS A 197 -3.45 -17.24 25.24
C LYS A 197 -2.28 -18.16 25.59
N GLU A 198 -1.28 -18.27 24.71
CA GLU A 198 -0.07 -19.06 24.96
C GLU A 198 0.71 -18.57 26.18
N LYS A 199 0.80 -17.25 26.36
CA LYS A 199 1.46 -16.62 27.50
C LYS A 199 0.59 -16.54 28.77
N GLY A 200 -0.69 -16.87 28.69
CA GLY A 200 -1.63 -16.76 29.82
C GLY A 200 -1.88 -15.32 30.26
N ILE A 201 -1.87 -14.37 29.33
CA ILE A 201 -2.07 -12.93 29.57
C ILE A 201 -3.30 -12.39 28.82
N THR A 202 -3.61 -11.12 29.06
CA THR A 202 -4.58 -10.33 28.28
C THR A 202 -3.85 -9.18 27.61
N VAL A 203 -4.18 -8.91 26.35
CA VAL A 203 -3.63 -7.81 25.55
C VAL A 203 -4.70 -6.76 25.29
N GLU A 204 -4.35 -5.48 25.46
CA GLU A 204 -5.22 -4.35 25.15
C GLU A 204 -4.94 -3.90 23.72
N ILE A 205 -5.98 -3.69 22.91
CA ILE A 205 -5.86 -3.26 21.51
C ILE A 205 -6.75 -2.05 21.27
N LYS A 206 -6.14 -0.91 20.96
CA LYS A 206 -6.86 0.22 20.35
C LYS A 206 -7.08 -0.06 18.87
N TYR A 207 -8.27 0.23 18.35
CA TYR A 207 -8.64 -0.11 16.98
C TYR A 207 -9.43 1.03 16.36
N SER A 208 -9.05 1.49 15.16
CA SER A 208 -9.72 2.62 14.51
C SER A 208 -9.60 2.55 12.98
N TYR A 209 -10.67 2.95 12.29
CA TYR A 209 -10.63 3.37 10.89
C TYR A 209 -10.81 4.89 10.74
N LYS A 210 -10.93 5.61 11.85
CA LYS A 210 -11.14 7.04 11.89
C LYS A 210 -9.98 7.75 11.18
N TYR A 211 -10.32 8.72 10.33
CA TYR A 211 -9.38 9.46 9.47
C TYR A 211 -8.64 8.61 8.43
N GLY A 212 -9.03 7.34 8.23
CA GLY A 212 -8.43 6.46 7.22
C GLY A 212 -9.13 6.45 5.87
N SER A 213 -10.26 7.16 5.70
CA SER A 213 -11.11 7.07 4.49
C SER A 213 -10.38 7.37 3.18
N THR A 214 -9.33 8.18 3.21
CA THR A 214 -8.59 8.63 2.02
C THR A 214 -7.19 8.01 1.87
N PHE A 215 -6.81 7.07 2.75
CA PHE A 215 -5.46 6.46 2.76
C PHE A 215 -4.31 7.49 2.84
N SER A 216 -4.60 8.70 3.28
CA SER A 216 -3.68 9.83 3.27
C SER A 216 -3.19 10.17 4.68
N ALA A 217 -2.01 10.75 4.76
CA ALA A 217 -1.54 11.35 6.00
C ALA A 217 -2.44 12.53 6.38
N SER A 218 -2.74 12.67 7.67
CA SER A 218 -3.48 13.81 8.22
C SER A 218 -2.98 14.17 9.62
N THR A 219 -3.19 15.44 9.99
CA THR A 219 -2.90 15.95 11.33
C THR A 219 -3.82 15.34 12.39
N GLU A 220 -5.05 15.02 12.02
CA GLU A 220 -6.08 14.40 12.83
C GLU A 220 -5.67 12.97 13.19
N LEU A 221 -5.21 12.18 12.21
CA LEU A 221 -4.69 10.84 12.45
C LEU A 221 -3.44 10.90 13.32
N GLN A 222 -2.48 11.80 13.04
CA GLN A 222 -1.30 11.97 13.88
C GLN A 222 -1.71 12.26 15.33
N THR A 223 -2.66 13.17 15.54
CA THR A 223 -3.15 13.54 16.89
C THR A 223 -3.79 12.36 17.60
N GLN A 224 -4.62 11.57 16.91
CA GLN A 224 -5.23 10.36 17.47
C GLN A 224 -4.15 9.38 17.94
N ILE A 225 -3.18 9.07 17.07
CA ILE A 225 -2.13 8.09 17.36
C ILE A 225 -1.15 8.60 18.44
N ALA A 226 -0.85 9.90 18.46
CA ALA A 226 -0.07 10.49 19.54
C ALA A 226 -0.79 10.33 20.90
N GLY A 227 -2.12 10.48 20.93
CA GLY A 227 -2.94 10.19 22.10
C GLY A 227 -2.89 8.71 22.52
N TRP A 228 -2.82 7.78 21.57
CA TRP A 228 -2.64 6.36 21.86
C TRP A 228 -1.30 6.08 22.53
N TYR A 229 -0.20 6.62 22.00
CA TYR A 229 1.12 6.51 22.63
C TYR A 229 1.18 7.19 24.00
N ALA A 230 0.59 8.39 24.15
CA ALA A 230 0.50 9.10 25.43
C ALA A 230 -0.27 8.32 26.50
N SER A 231 -1.27 7.51 26.08
CA SER A 231 -2.05 6.63 26.97
C SER A 231 -1.42 5.25 27.18
N GLY A 232 -0.21 5.02 26.63
CA GLY A 232 0.59 3.83 26.90
C GLY A 232 0.46 2.72 25.86
N THR A 233 -0.10 2.98 24.68
CA THR A 233 0.06 2.07 23.53
C THR A 233 1.55 1.93 23.22
N GLU A 234 2.02 0.71 23.00
CA GLU A 234 3.43 0.40 22.78
C GLU A 234 3.76 0.24 21.30
N VAL A 235 2.87 -0.43 20.56
CA VAL A 235 3.03 -0.74 19.13
C VAL A 235 1.78 -0.36 18.37
N VAL A 236 1.92 0.39 17.27
CA VAL A 236 0.80 0.67 16.35
C VAL A 236 1.07 0.02 14.99
N PHE A 237 0.13 -0.82 14.55
CA PHE A 237 0.07 -1.32 13.18
C PHE A 237 -0.63 -0.30 12.29
N ALA A 238 0.13 0.27 11.35
CA ALA A 238 -0.33 1.27 10.40
C ALA A 238 -0.70 0.61 9.07
N CYS A 239 -2.00 0.42 8.83
CA CYS A 239 -2.50 -0.23 7.61
C CYS A 239 -3.26 0.77 6.73
N GLY A 240 -2.60 1.36 5.73
CA GLY A 240 -3.29 2.29 4.82
C GLY A 240 -2.37 3.20 4.02
N GLY A 241 -1.30 2.65 3.42
CA GLY A 241 -0.36 3.40 2.58
C GLY A 241 0.21 4.64 3.28
N SER A 242 -0.03 5.82 2.73
CA SER A 242 0.49 7.10 3.23
C SER A 242 0.05 7.46 4.66
N MET A 243 -0.99 6.82 5.21
CA MET A 243 -1.33 6.95 6.64
C MET A 243 -0.15 6.61 7.57
N PHE A 244 0.78 5.75 7.11
CA PHE A 244 2.01 5.43 7.82
C PHE A 244 2.78 6.69 8.27
N GLN A 245 2.78 7.75 7.47
CA GLN A 245 3.51 8.99 7.79
C GLN A 245 2.93 9.72 9.01
N SER A 246 1.61 9.67 9.23
CA SER A 246 0.98 10.18 10.46
C SER A 246 1.37 9.35 11.69
N VAL A 247 1.42 8.02 11.54
CA VAL A 247 1.84 7.11 12.61
C VAL A 247 3.32 7.30 12.95
N LEU A 248 4.17 7.45 11.94
CA LEU A 248 5.60 7.74 12.09
C LEU A 248 5.84 9.07 12.78
N SER A 249 5.12 10.12 12.38
CA SER A 249 5.20 11.44 12.99
C SER A 249 4.81 11.38 14.47
N ALA A 250 3.70 10.73 14.79
CA ALA A 250 3.27 10.52 16.17
C ALA A 250 4.30 9.71 16.97
N ALA A 251 4.79 8.58 16.46
CA ALA A 251 5.75 7.73 17.17
C ALA A 251 7.10 8.41 17.41
N SER A 252 7.48 9.36 16.55
CA SER A 252 8.73 10.13 16.67
C SER A 252 8.74 11.03 17.91
N GLU A 253 7.56 11.37 18.45
CA GLU A 253 7.41 12.16 19.67
C GLU A 253 7.63 11.33 20.96
N TYR A 254 7.67 9.99 20.86
CA TYR A 254 7.74 9.08 22.01
C TYR A 254 8.90 8.10 21.88
N GLU A 255 9.86 8.13 22.82
CA GLU A 255 11.10 7.35 22.76
C GLU A 255 10.86 5.85 22.49
N ASN A 256 9.90 5.25 23.21
CA ASN A 256 9.65 3.81 23.19
C ASN A 256 8.59 3.34 22.19
N ALA A 257 7.93 4.27 21.49
CA ALA A 257 6.90 3.93 20.50
C ALA A 257 7.46 3.07 19.36
N LYS A 258 6.72 2.01 19.00
CA LYS A 258 7.02 1.09 17.91
C LYS A 258 5.91 1.07 16.87
N ILE A 259 6.29 0.73 15.65
CA ILE A 259 5.39 0.68 14.50
C ILE A 259 5.49 -0.71 13.87
N ILE A 260 4.35 -1.22 13.43
CA ILE A 260 4.29 -2.30 12.45
C ILE A 260 3.87 -1.66 11.12
N GLY A 261 4.70 -1.83 10.10
CA GLY A 261 4.40 -1.37 8.75
C GLY A 261 3.48 -2.33 7.99
N VAL A 262 3.16 -2.00 6.75
CA VAL A 262 2.29 -2.79 5.88
C VAL A 262 2.79 -2.83 4.44
N ASP A 263 2.34 -3.83 3.69
CA ASP A 263 2.56 -4.03 2.25
C ASP A 263 4.00 -4.37 1.90
N VAL A 264 4.93 -3.48 2.20
CA VAL A 264 6.37 -3.65 1.97
C VAL A 264 7.15 -3.54 3.29
N ASP A 265 8.45 -3.84 3.23
CA ASP A 265 9.31 -3.70 4.39
C ASP A 265 9.62 -2.21 4.60
N GLN A 266 9.02 -1.64 5.65
CA GLN A 266 9.12 -0.22 5.98
C GLN A 266 10.20 0.05 7.04
N SER A 267 11.03 -0.93 7.38
CA SER A 267 12.12 -0.79 8.35
C SER A 267 13.13 0.30 8.01
N ALA A 268 13.30 0.60 6.71
CA ALA A 268 14.16 1.69 6.25
C ALA A 268 13.61 3.09 6.58
N GLU A 269 12.30 3.23 6.81
CA GLU A 269 11.67 4.53 7.09
C GLU A 269 11.95 5.00 8.54
N SER A 270 12.16 4.06 9.47
CA SER A 270 12.51 4.38 10.86
C SER A 270 12.94 3.15 11.65
N SER A 271 13.89 3.33 12.58
CA SER A 271 14.25 2.30 13.58
C SER A 271 13.12 1.97 14.57
N LYS A 272 12.02 2.72 14.52
CA LYS A 272 10.79 2.42 15.27
C LYS A 272 9.93 1.36 14.60
N VAL A 273 10.12 1.09 13.31
CA VAL A 273 9.44 0.00 12.61
C VAL A 273 10.11 -1.31 13.00
N ILE A 274 9.39 -2.14 13.77
CA ILE A 274 9.94 -3.39 14.30
C ILE A 274 9.74 -4.57 13.33
N THR A 275 8.73 -4.48 12.48
CA THR A 275 8.42 -5.41 11.38
C THR A 275 7.37 -4.78 10.47
N SER A 276 7.03 -5.45 9.36
CA SER A 276 5.94 -5.10 8.47
C SER A 276 5.08 -6.32 8.18
N ALA A 277 3.75 -6.16 8.16
CA ALA A 277 2.84 -7.16 7.62
C ALA A 277 2.88 -7.09 6.09
N MET A 278 3.69 -7.96 5.48
CA MET A 278 4.03 -7.92 4.07
C MET A 278 2.93 -8.46 3.17
N LYS A 279 2.79 -7.80 2.02
CA LYS A 279 2.09 -8.28 0.84
C LYS A 279 3.14 -8.50 -0.25
N GLY A 280 3.13 -9.67 -0.89
CA GLY A 280 4.10 -10.06 -1.91
C GLY A 280 3.89 -9.34 -3.25
N LEU A 281 3.72 -8.01 -3.24
CA LEU A 281 3.32 -7.18 -4.38
C LEU A 281 4.26 -7.36 -5.57
N SER A 282 5.57 -7.14 -5.37
CA SER A 282 6.57 -7.27 -6.44
C SER A 282 6.52 -8.65 -7.09
N ALA A 283 6.64 -9.70 -6.27
CA ALA A 283 6.64 -11.08 -6.75
C ALA A 283 5.34 -11.46 -7.47
N SER A 284 4.20 -10.97 -7.00
CA SER A 284 2.88 -11.26 -7.60
C SER A 284 2.70 -10.54 -8.93
N VAL A 285 3.16 -9.29 -9.04
CA VAL A 285 3.16 -8.53 -10.30
C VAL A 285 4.11 -9.16 -11.31
N GLU A 286 5.35 -9.48 -10.91
CA GLU A 286 6.33 -10.18 -11.75
C GLU A 286 5.78 -11.52 -12.25
N ARG A 287 5.07 -12.27 -11.41
CA ARG A 287 4.40 -13.52 -11.77
C ARG A 287 3.34 -13.31 -12.85
N ILE A 288 2.45 -12.33 -12.69
CA ILE A 288 1.40 -12.06 -13.69
C ILE A 288 1.99 -11.59 -15.01
N LEU A 289 2.96 -10.68 -14.98
CA LEU A 289 3.65 -10.22 -16.19
C LEU A 289 4.35 -11.39 -16.88
N GLY A 290 5.02 -12.26 -16.11
CA GLY A 290 5.58 -13.53 -16.60
C GLY A 290 4.55 -14.40 -17.33
N GLN A 291 3.42 -14.67 -16.68
CA GLN A 291 2.34 -15.47 -17.27
C GLN A 291 1.75 -14.82 -18.54
N PHE A 292 1.65 -13.49 -18.57
CA PHE A 292 1.20 -12.75 -19.75
C PHE A 292 2.17 -12.91 -20.93
N TYR A 293 3.46 -12.60 -20.75
CA TYR A 293 4.46 -12.67 -21.83
C TYR A 293 4.81 -14.11 -22.24
N ASP A 294 4.59 -15.09 -21.38
CA ASP A 294 4.65 -16.52 -21.69
C ASP A 294 3.45 -17.04 -22.51
N ASN A 295 2.50 -16.17 -22.86
CA ASN A 295 1.25 -16.51 -23.56
C ASN A 295 0.34 -17.47 -22.77
N LYS A 296 0.34 -17.39 -21.44
CA LYS A 296 -0.50 -18.22 -20.54
C LYS A 296 -1.78 -17.52 -20.10
N TRP A 297 -2.17 -16.42 -20.73
CA TRP A 297 -3.33 -15.62 -20.33
C TRP A 297 -4.61 -16.45 -20.29
N ASP A 298 -4.98 -17.07 -21.41
CA ASP A 298 -6.24 -17.81 -21.51
C ASP A 298 -6.27 -19.06 -20.62
N SER A 299 -5.12 -19.71 -20.42
CA SER A 299 -5.01 -20.91 -19.61
C SER A 299 -4.98 -20.61 -18.10
N GLU A 300 -4.39 -19.49 -17.66
CA GLU A 300 -4.05 -19.25 -16.25
C GLU A 300 -4.64 -17.97 -15.64
N LEU A 301 -4.99 -16.96 -16.43
CA LEU A 301 -5.32 -15.61 -15.93
C LEU A 301 -6.71 -15.11 -16.29
N ALA A 302 -7.20 -15.39 -17.50
CA ALA A 302 -8.45 -14.84 -18.02
C ALA A 302 -9.63 -15.09 -17.06
N ASP A 303 -10.25 -14.00 -16.59
CA ASP A 303 -11.38 -13.98 -15.65
C ASP A 303 -11.15 -14.77 -14.35
N LYS A 304 -9.90 -14.83 -13.89
CA LYS A 304 -9.53 -15.51 -12.64
C LYS A 304 -9.07 -14.52 -11.59
N ALA A 305 -9.28 -14.89 -10.34
CA ALA A 305 -8.66 -14.24 -9.18
C ALA A 305 -7.69 -15.22 -8.53
N GLN A 306 -6.42 -14.84 -8.43
CA GLN A 306 -5.42 -15.56 -7.66
C GLN A 306 -5.52 -15.08 -6.20
N ASN A 307 -5.71 -15.99 -5.25
CA ASN A 307 -5.74 -15.68 -3.82
C ASN A 307 -4.47 -16.15 -3.14
N LEU A 308 -3.47 -15.26 -3.07
CA LEU A 308 -2.10 -15.59 -2.68
C LEU A 308 -1.89 -15.39 -1.17
N GLY A 309 -1.26 -16.36 -0.52
CA GLY A 309 -0.93 -16.31 0.90
C GLY A 309 0.46 -16.85 1.21
N ALA A 310 0.63 -17.31 2.45
CA ALA A 310 1.91 -17.79 2.97
C ALA A 310 2.39 -19.04 2.21
N ALA A 311 1.46 -19.88 1.76
CA ALA A 311 1.74 -21.05 0.92
C ALA A 311 2.42 -20.67 -0.41
N GLU A 312 2.10 -19.50 -0.94
CA GLU A 312 2.70 -18.93 -2.16
C GLU A 312 3.84 -17.95 -1.85
N GLY A 313 4.20 -17.74 -0.58
CA GLY A 313 5.19 -16.74 -0.15
C GLY A 313 4.72 -15.29 -0.34
N ALA A 314 3.42 -15.06 -0.45
CA ALA A 314 2.84 -13.75 -0.78
C ALA A 314 2.30 -12.97 0.44
N THR A 315 2.32 -13.56 1.63
CA THR A 315 1.96 -12.90 2.90
C THR A 315 2.95 -13.35 3.96
N GLY A 316 3.41 -12.45 4.84
CA GLY A 316 4.45 -12.77 5.83
C GLY A 316 4.98 -11.54 6.57
N LEU A 317 6.11 -11.73 7.26
CA LEU A 317 6.94 -10.69 7.87
C LEU A 317 8.33 -10.69 7.19
N PRO A 318 9.03 -9.56 7.10
CA PRO A 318 10.39 -9.51 6.56
C PRO A 318 11.37 -10.20 7.52
N GLU A 319 12.23 -11.06 6.98
CA GLU A 319 13.24 -11.80 7.75
C GLU A 319 14.60 -11.08 7.79
N ASP A 320 14.97 -10.42 6.70
CA ASP A 320 16.31 -9.82 6.53
C ASP A 320 16.52 -8.60 7.45
N THR A 321 15.44 -7.92 7.83
CA THR A 321 15.44 -6.71 8.67
C THR A 321 14.92 -6.98 10.07
N TRP A 322 14.87 -8.25 10.49
CA TRP A 322 14.33 -8.67 11.78
C TRP A 322 15.01 -7.95 12.95
N SER A 323 14.23 -7.18 13.70
CA SER A 323 14.73 -6.34 14.80
C SER A 323 14.21 -6.77 16.20
N MET A 324 13.28 -7.72 16.24
CA MET A 324 12.72 -8.30 17.46
C MET A 324 13.76 -9.19 18.17
N LYS A 325 13.74 -9.17 19.51
CA LYS A 325 14.75 -9.80 20.38
C LYS A 325 14.24 -11.05 21.08
N ASN A 326 12.97 -11.06 21.48
CA ASN A 326 12.34 -12.14 22.25
C ASN A 326 11.62 -13.14 21.34
N PHE A 327 11.06 -12.67 20.22
CA PHE A 327 10.53 -13.53 19.17
C PHE A 327 11.57 -13.69 18.07
N THR A 328 12.09 -14.91 17.88
CA THR A 328 13.18 -15.18 16.94
C THR A 328 12.66 -15.49 15.53
N VAL A 329 13.51 -15.28 14.51
CA VAL A 329 13.20 -15.69 13.13
C VAL A 329 12.88 -17.18 13.03
N GLU A 330 13.53 -18.04 13.83
CA GLU A 330 13.26 -19.48 13.84
C GLU A 330 11.85 -19.80 14.37
N GLN A 331 11.43 -19.12 15.45
CA GLN A 331 10.07 -19.25 15.97
C GLN A 331 9.04 -18.73 14.96
N TYR A 332 9.33 -17.61 14.30
CA TYR A 332 8.50 -17.09 13.21
C TYR A 332 8.39 -18.08 12.06
N LYS A 333 9.48 -18.68 11.58
CA LYS A 333 9.46 -19.69 10.50
C LYS A 333 8.62 -20.90 10.87
N ALA A 334 8.67 -21.34 12.12
CA ALA A 334 7.83 -22.44 12.59
C ALA A 334 6.34 -22.05 12.54
N LEU A 335 5.99 -20.82 12.93
CA LEU A 335 4.62 -20.30 12.83
C LEU A 335 4.16 -20.14 11.37
N PHE A 336 5.02 -19.55 10.54
CA PHE A 336 4.80 -19.36 9.12
C PHE A 336 4.49 -20.69 8.43
N LYS A 337 5.28 -21.73 8.71
CA LYS A 337 5.06 -23.07 8.17
C LYS A 337 3.67 -23.63 8.53
N LYS A 338 3.24 -23.47 9.78
CA LYS A 338 1.90 -23.92 10.21
C LYS A 338 0.77 -23.22 9.46
N VAL A 339 0.92 -21.93 9.17
CA VAL A 339 -0.07 -21.19 8.38
C VAL A 339 0.00 -21.58 6.90
N ALA A 340 1.20 -21.66 6.34
CA ALA A 340 1.41 -22.08 4.95
C ALA A 340 0.87 -23.50 4.66
N ASP A 341 1.00 -24.42 5.61
CA ASP A 341 0.48 -25.79 5.52
C ASP A 341 -1.03 -25.89 5.85
N GLY A 342 -1.65 -24.81 6.33
CA GLY A 342 -3.06 -24.78 6.73
C GLY A 342 -3.36 -25.45 8.08
N GLU A 343 -2.35 -25.71 8.91
CA GLU A 343 -2.55 -26.15 10.31
C GLU A 343 -3.15 -25.04 11.17
N ILE A 344 -2.77 -23.79 10.87
CA ILE A 344 -3.39 -22.58 11.44
C ILE A 344 -4.02 -21.82 10.28
N VAL A 345 -5.34 -21.56 10.38
CA VAL A 345 -6.08 -20.84 9.35
C VAL A 345 -6.72 -19.61 10.01
N PRO A 346 -6.05 -18.44 9.97
CA PRO A 346 -6.65 -17.20 10.44
C PRO A 346 -7.92 -16.89 9.64
N ASP A 347 -8.99 -16.50 10.33
CA ASP A 347 -10.26 -16.20 9.69
C ASP A 347 -10.15 -14.92 8.87
N SER A 348 -10.67 -14.96 7.65
CA SER A 348 -10.65 -13.88 6.67
C SER A 348 -12.01 -13.18 6.54
N LYS A 349 -13.03 -13.64 7.26
CA LYS A 349 -14.39 -13.10 7.14
C LYS A 349 -14.52 -11.78 7.88
N THR A 350 -14.60 -10.71 7.11
CA THR A 350 -14.83 -9.35 7.59
C THR A 350 -16.19 -8.85 7.09
N PRO A 351 -16.85 -7.93 7.81
CA PRO A 351 -18.02 -7.25 7.27
C PRO A 351 -17.64 -6.35 6.07
N ASP A 352 -18.63 -6.01 5.26
CA ASP A 352 -18.48 -5.04 4.16
C ASP A 352 -18.12 -3.65 4.68
N ASP A 353 -18.65 -3.29 5.85
CA ASP A 353 -18.28 -2.10 6.62
C ASP A 353 -17.84 -2.51 8.03
N ALA A 354 -16.54 -2.39 8.27
CA ALA A 354 -15.88 -2.69 9.52
C ALA A 354 -15.83 -1.52 10.50
N ASN A 355 -16.47 -0.38 10.21
CA ASN A 355 -16.42 0.83 11.05
C ASN A 355 -17.28 0.74 12.33
N ASN A 356 -17.24 -0.40 13.00
CA ASN A 356 -17.87 -0.69 14.28
C ASN A 356 -17.13 -1.84 14.99
N ALA A 357 -17.39 -2.02 16.28
CA ALA A 357 -16.72 -3.05 17.07
C ALA A 357 -17.39 -4.44 17.03
N ASP A 358 -18.56 -4.59 16.41
CA ASP A 358 -19.41 -5.78 16.59
C ASP A 358 -18.74 -7.06 16.07
N TRP A 359 -18.03 -6.95 14.95
CA TRP A 359 -17.34 -8.05 14.29
C TRP A 359 -16.03 -8.48 14.98
N LEU A 360 -15.57 -7.72 15.98
CA LEU A 360 -14.38 -8.01 16.78
C LEU A 360 -14.71 -8.59 18.18
N LYS A 361 -16.00 -8.76 18.50
CA LYS A 361 -16.44 -9.28 19.80
C LYS A 361 -16.14 -10.77 19.95
N GLY A 362 -15.88 -11.19 21.20
CA GLY A 362 -15.78 -12.60 21.56
C GLY A 362 -14.40 -13.23 21.27
N ILE A 363 -13.43 -12.45 20.79
CA ILE A 363 -12.06 -12.91 20.65
C ILE A 363 -11.43 -12.99 22.06
N PRO A 364 -10.95 -14.16 22.52
CA PRO A 364 -10.46 -14.33 23.88
C PRO A 364 -9.10 -13.65 24.08
N ASN A 365 -8.71 -13.42 25.35
CA ASN A 365 -7.39 -12.90 25.73
C ASN A 365 -7.02 -11.53 25.14
N VAL A 366 -7.96 -10.82 24.51
CA VAL A 366 -7.81 -9.46 24.04
C VAL A 366 -8.96 -8.59 24.54
N THR A 367 -8.66 -7.33 24.85
CA THR A 367 -9.65 -6.28 25.10
C THR A 367 -9.52 -5.26 23.99
N ILE A 368 -10.60 -4.97 23.28
CA ILE A 368 -10.59 -4.07 22.12
C ILE A 368 -11.31 -2.78 22.48
N ASP A 369 -10.59 -1.67 22.37
CA ASP A 369 -11.10 -0.32 22.47
C ASP A 369 -11.23 0.27 21.06
N PHE A 370 -12.45 0.24 20.53
CA PHE A 370 -12.72 0.69 19.16
C PHE A 370 -13.09 2.17 19.15
N GLU A 371 -12.33 2.97 18.39
CA GLU A 371 -12.58 4.40 18.20
C GLU A 371 -13.21 4.64 16.81
N ALA A 372 -14.49 4.99 16.81
CA ALA A 372 -15.26 5.30 15.60
C ALA A 372 -15.08 6.76 15.10
#